data_AF-A0A2R4LY49-F1
#
_entry.id   AF-A0A2R4LY49-F1
#
_cell.length_a   1.000
_cell.length_b   1.000
_cell.length_c   1.000
_cell.angle_alpha   90.00
_cell.angle_beta   90.00
_cell.angle_gamma   90.00
#
_symmetry.space_group_name_H-M   'P 1'
#
loop_
_entity.id
_entity.type
_entity.pdbx_description
1 polymer ?
#
loop_
_entity_poly.entity_id
_entity_poly.type
_entity_poly.pdbx_seq_one_letter_code
_entity_poly.pdbx_strand_id
1 'polypeptide(L)'
;MTGQSRSLQDILMDRLKVTQDIAAANVEHMRLNQKASGMMVLDMKDEEDGVVDEGREVERRQNEAALERSADIITALEGRLSALDAEIDTVMKKEN
;
A
#
# COMPACT_ATOMS: atom_id res chain seq x y z
N MET A 1 -31.38 -10.77 -3.34
CA MET A 1 -31.20 -9.53 -4.11
C MET A 1 -30.96 -9.91 -5.56
N THR A 2 -31.83 -9.45 -6.45
CA THR A 2 -31.83 -9.76 -7.88
C THR A 2 -30.49 -9.39 -8.52
N GLY A 3 -29.83 -10.38 -9.11
CA GLY A 3 -28.48 -10.29 -9.67
C GLY A 3 -28.43 -9.51 -10.99
N GLN A 4 -28.53 -8.19 -10.92
CA GLN A 4 -27.96 -7.36 -11.96
C GLN A 4 -26.44 -7.36 -11.78
N SER A 5 -25.76 -8.09 -12.64
CA SER A 5 -24.32 -7.93 -12.86
C SER A 5 -24.04 -6.44 -13.12
N ARG A 6 -23.02 -5.90 -12.42
CA ARG A 6 -22.55 -4.54 -12.64
C ARG A 6 -22.18 -4.33 -14.10
N SER A 7 -22.29 -3.11 -14.60
CA SER A 7 -21.87 -2.81 -15.97
C SER A 7 -20.34 -2.90 -16.09
N LEU A 8 -19.84 -3.29 -17.26
CA LEU A 8 -18.41 -3.32 -17.54
C LEU A 8 -17.75 -1.96 -17.27
N GLN A 9 -18.45 -0.86 -17.58
CA GLN A 9 -17.98 0.50 -17.31
C GLN A 9 -17.77 0.76 -15.82
N ASP A 10 -18.69 0.30 -14.96
CA ASP A 10 -18.56 0.45 -13.51
C ASP A 10 -17.37 -0.33 -12.96
N ILE A 11 -17.13 -1.54 -13.48
CA ILE A 11 -16.01 -2.39 -13.07
C ILE A 11 -14.67 -1.75 -13.48
N LEU A 12 -14.60 -1.21 -14.70
CA LEU A 12 -13.42 -0.50 -15.19
C LEU A 12 -13.13 0.78 -14.39
N MET A 13 -14.17 1.51 -13.98
CA MET A 13 -14.00 2.71 -13.13
C MET A 13 -13.45 2.34 -11.75
N ASP A 14 -13.97 1.28 -11.13
CA ASP A 14 -13.44 0.76 -9.87
C ASP A 14 -11.99 0.31 -10.01
N ARG A 15 -11.65 -0.37 -11.12
CA ARG A 15 -10.28 -0.83 -11.40
C ARG A 15 -9.31 0.33 -11.51
N LEU A 16 -9.70 1.40 -12.23
CA LEU A 16 -8.92 2.62 -12.32
C LEU A 16 -8.68 3.23 -10.94
N LYS A 17 -9.73 3.33 -10.12
CA LYS A 17 -9.62 3.87 -8.76
C LYS A 17 -8.67 3.03 -7.89
N VAL A 18 -8.82 1.71 -7.88
CA VAL A 18 -7.93 0.81 -7.13
C VAL A 18 -6.48 0.96 -7.58
N THR A 19 -6.25 1.14 -8.88
CA THR A 19 -4.89 1.36 -9.42
C THR A 19 -4.29 2.68 -8.91
N GLN A 20 -5.09 3.75 -8.86
CA GLN A 20 -4.68 5.03 -8.28
C GLN A 20 -4.41 4.93 -6.77
N ASP A 21 -5.26 4.20 -6.04
CA ASP A 21 -5.08 3.96 -4.61
C ASP A 21 -3.79 3.16 -4.34
N ILE A 22 -3.47 2.15 -5.17
CA ILE A 22 -2.19 1.41 -5.10
C ILE A 22 -1.00 2.35 -5.32
N ALA A 23 -1.08 3.22 -6.34
CA ALA A 23 -0.02 4.17 -6.63
C ALA A 23 0.23 5.12 -5.43
N ALA A 24 -0.85 5.63 -4.81
CA ALA A 24 -0.75 6.46 -3.62
C ALA A 24 -0.14 5.71 -2.44
N ALA A 25 -0.56 4.48 -2.18
CA ALA A 25 -0.02 3.66 -1.10
C ALA A 25 1.47 3.32 -1.33
N ASN A 26 1.88 3.04 -2.57
CA ASN A 26 3.28 2.80 -2.91
C ASN A 26 4.16 4.04 -2.70
N VAL A 27 3.67 5.23 -3.04
CA VAL A 27 4.39 6.49 -2.78
C VAL A 27 4.61 6.68 -1.27
N GLU A 28 3.59 6.45 -0.46
CA GLU A 28 3.72 6.53 0.99
C GLU A 28 4.68 5.47 1.55
N HIS A 29 4.59 4.24 1.07
CA HIS A 29 5.50 3.15 1.46
C HIS A 29 6.96 3.50 1.15
N MET A 30 7.24 4.06 -0.03
CA MET A 30 8.58 4.54 -0.40
C MET A 30 9.07 5.67 0.52
N ARG A 31 8.19 6.63 0.84
CA ARG A 31 8.52 7.73 1.76
C ARG A 31 8.87 7.22 3.16
N LEU A 32 8.13 6.23 3.66
CA LEU A 32 8.39 5.58 4.96
C LEU A 32 9.71 4.79 4.96
N ASN A 33 10.04 4.12 3.86
CA ASN A 33 11.33 3.44 3.70
C ASN A 33 12.49 4.44 3.69
N GLN A 34 12.35 5.58 2.99
CA GLN A 34 13.35 6.64 3.02
C GLN A 34 13.57 7.20 4.42
N LYS A 35 12.48 7.38 5.18
CA LYS A 35 12.56 7.77 6.59
C LYS A 35 13.30 6.73 7.44
N ALA A 36 13.00 5.44 7.25
CA ALA A 36 13.71 4.36 7.93
C ALA A 36 15.22 4.38 7.65
N SER A 37 15.61 4.51 6.38
CA SER A 37 17.02 4.62 5.99
C SER A 37 17.70 5.85 6.61
N GLY A 38 17.00 6.98 6.67
CA GLY A 38 17.50 8.18 7.33
C GLY A 38 17.75 7.97 8.82
N MET A 39 16.82 7.32 9.53
CA MET A 39 16.99 6.97 10.94
C MET A 39 18.18 6.05 11.17
N MET A 40 18.35 5.01 10.32
CA MET A 40 19.50 4.11 10.40
C MET A 40 20.84 4.85 10.31
N VAL A 41 20.95 5.85 9.43
CA VAL A 41 22.17 6.68 9.34
C VAL A 41 22.41 7.48 10.61
N LEU A 42 21.36 8.02 11.21
CA LEU A 42 21.47 8.74 12.46
C LEU A 42 21.85 7.79 13.62
N ASP A 43 21.32 6.57 13.67
CA ASP A 43 21.69 5.58 14.69
C ASP A 43 23.17 5.20 14.62
N MET A 44 23.70 4.99 13.41
CA MET A 44 25.13 4.70 13.23
C MET A 44 25.99 5.84 13.78
N LYS A 45 25.57 7.09 13.56
CA LYS A 45 26.27 8.25 14.12
C LYS A 45 26.19 8.29 15.64
N ASP A 46 25.02 8.03 16.21
CA ASP A 46 24.85 8.01 17.67
C ASP A 46 25.70 6.92 18.31
N GLU A 47 25.82 5.76 17.68
CA GLU A 47 26.70 4.67 18.12
C GLU A 47 28.18 5.09 18.08
N GLU A 48 28.62 5.77 17.01
CA GLU A 48 29.97 6.35 16.91
C GLU A 48 30.23 7.42 17.99
N ASP A 49 29.24 8.26 18.28
CA ASP A 49 29.33 9.36 19.26
C ASP A 49 29.07 8.88 20.71
N GLY A 50 28.66 7.62 20.92
CA GLY A 50 28.30 7.06 22.23
C GLY A 50 27.04 7.67 22.85
N VAL A 51 26.12 8.16 22.01
CA VAL A 51 24.87 8.82 22.39
C VAL A 51 23.71 7.83 22.33
N VAL A 52 22.75 7.96 23.25
CA VAL A 52 21.48 7.23 23.20
C VAL A 52 20.34 8.23 23.08
N ASP A 53 19.53 8.08 22.02
CA ASP A 53 18.36 8.91 21.76
C ASP A 53 17.06 8.08 21.86
N GLU A 54 16.41 8.14 23.03
CA GLU A 54 15.15 7.44 23.29
C GLU A 54 13.99 7.96 22.41
N GLY A 55 14.05 9.22 21.95
CA GLY A 55 13.04 9.80 21.07
C GLY A 55 13.08 9.14 19.69
N ARG A 56 14.28 8.88 19.18
CA ARG A 56 14.51 8.18 17.92
C ARG A 56 14.00 6.75 17.93
N GLU A 57 14.14 6.07 19.06
CA GLU A 57 13.62 4.71 19.24
C GLU A 57 12.08 4.66 19.19
N VAL A 58 11.39 5.67 19.74
CA VAL A 58 9.94 5.80 19.58
C VAL A 58 9.56 6.08 18.13
N GLU A 59 10.29 6.98 17.46
CA GLU A 59 10.04 7.32 16.05
C GLU A 59 10.23 6.12 15.12
N ARG A 60 11.24 5.29 15.38
CA ARG A 60 11.50 4.04 14.66
C ARG A 60 10.31 3.10 14.73
N ARG A 61 9.83 2.79 15.94
CA ARG A 61 8.67 1.91 16.16
C ARG A 61 7.41 2.46 15.49
N GLN A 62 7.19 3.77 15.51
CA GLN A 62 6.07 4.38 14.81
C GLN A 62 6.17 4.23 13.28
N ASN A 63 7.37 4.40 12.72
CA ASN A 63 7.63 4.25 11.29
C ASN A 63 7.51 2.79 10.83
N GLU A 64 8.03 1.84 11.61
CA GLU A 64 7.88 0.40 11.36
C GLU A 64 6.41 -0.01 11.35
N ALA A 65 5.63 0.42 12.34
CA ALA A 65 4.19 0.15 12.37
C ALA A 65 3.46 0.82 11.20
N ALA A 66 3.94 1.96 10.70
CA ALA A 66 3.39 2.60 9.50
C ALA A 66 3.74 1.84 8.21
N LEU A 67 4.96 1.30 8.12
CA LEU A 67 5.39 0.46 7.00
C LEU A 67 4.55 -0.82 6.91
N GLU A 68 4.33 -1.49 8.04
CA GLU A 68 3.48 -2.68 8.13
C GLU A 68 2.06 -2.38 7.66
N ARG A 69 1.42 -1.35 8.22
CA ARG A 69 0.08 -0.92 7.78
C ARG A 69 0.03 -0.57 6.29
N SER A 70 1.07 0.10 5.78
CA SER A 70 1.13 0.45 4.36
C SER A 70 1.25 -0.79 3.48
N ALA A 71 2.01 -1.81 3.90
CA ALA A 71 2.12 -3.07 3.19
C ALA A 71 0.78 -3.82 3.17
N ASP A 72 0.10 -3.90 4.31
CA ASP A 72 -1.24 -4.52 4.42
C ASP A 72 -2.26 -3.85 3.47
N ILE A 73 -2.24 -2.51 3.41
CA ILE A 73 -3.10 -1.75 2.50
C ILE A 73 -2.79 -2.09 1.04
N ILE A 74 -1.51 -2.15 0.66
CA ILE A 74 -1.10 -2.51 -0.71
C ILE A 74 -1.60 -3.91 -1.05
N THR A 75 -1.36 -4.90 -0.19
CA THR A 75 -1.81 -6.29 -0.39
C THR A 75 -3.33 -6.39 -0.53
N ALA A 76 -4.09 -5.66 0.30
CA ALA A 76 -5.55 -5.64 0.20
C ALA A 76 -6.03 -5.03 -1.14
N LEU A 77 -5.38 -3.95 -1.59
CA LEU A 77 -5.70 -3.31 -2.87
C LEU A 77 -5.33 -4.19 -4.07
N GLU A 78 -4.19 -4.89 -4.03
CA GLU A 78 -3.79 -5.85 -5.05
C GLU A 78 -4.79 -7.02 -5.14
N GLY A 79 -5.25 -7.53 -4.00
CA GLY A 79 -6.32 -8.53 -3.95
C GLY A 79 -7.61 -8.03 -4.59
N ARG A 80 -7.99 -6.78 -4.32
CA ARG A 80 -9.16 -6.14 -4.95
C ARG A 80 -8.99 -5.94 -6.45
N LEU A 81 -7.80 -5.56 -6.91
CA LEU A 81 -7.48 -5.41 -8.32
C LEU A 81 -7.63 -6.73 -9.05
N SER A 82 -7.09 -7.81 -8.49
CA SER A 82 -7.22 -9.17 -9.03
C SER A 82 -8.69 -9.64 -9.11
N ALA A 83 -9.49 -9.33 -8.09
CA ALA A 83 -10.92 -9.65 -8.10
C ALA A 83 -11.67 -8.90 -9.22
N LEU A 84 -11.36 -7.62 -9.44
CA LEU A 84 -11.94 -6.82 -10.53
C LEU A 84 -11.51 -7.35 -11.90
N ASP A 85 -10.26 -7.77 -12.07
CA ASP A 85 -9.78 -8.41 -13.30
C ASP A 85 -10.57 -9.70 -13.61
N ALA A 86 -10.80 -10.54 -12.60
CA ALA A 86 -11.62 -11.74 -12.74
C ALA A 86 -13.10 -11.44 -13.05
N GLU A 87 -13.64 -10.35 -12.50
CA GLU A 87 -15.00 -9.87 -12.80
C GLU A 87 -15.11 -9.42 -14.27
N ILE A 88 -14.12 -8.65 -14.76
CA ILE A 88 -14.04 -8.23 -16.18
C ILE A 88 -14.03 -9.45 -17.10
N ASP A 89 -13.15 -10.42 -16.83
CA ASP A 89 -13.06 -11.66 -17.63
C ASP A 89 -14.40 -12.41 -17.68
N THR A 90 -15.14 -12.41 -16.56
CA THR A 90 -16.44 -13.06 -16.46
C THR A 90 -17.50 -12.33 -17.29
N VAL A 91 -17.51 -10.99 -17.27
CA VAL A 91 -18.46 -10.18 -18.07
C VAL A 91 -18.14 -10.34 -19.56
N MET A 92 -16.88 -10.21 -19.95
CA MET A 92 -16.43 -10.32 -21.34
C MET A 92 -16.73 -11.70 -21.97
N LYS A 93 -16.69 -12.78 -21.18
CA LYS A 93 -17.07 -14.13 -21.64
C LYS A 93 -18.58 -14.33 -21.82
N LYS A 94 -19.42 -13.51 -21.18
CA LYS A 94 -20.88 -13.59 -21.32
C LYS A 94 -21.41 -12.77 -22.50
N GLU A 95 -20.64 -11.80 -22.97
CA GLU A 95 -20.98 -10.93 -24.11
C GLU A 95 -20.51 -11.49 -25.46
N ASN A 96 -19.71 -12.58 -25.46
CA ASN A 96 -19.28 -13.34 -26.64
C ASN A 96 -20.07 -14.65 -26.77
#